data_AF-A0A5A7ZA25-F1
#
_entry.id   AF-A0A5A7ZA25-F1
#
_cell.length_a   1.000
_cell.length_b   1.000
_cell.length_c   1.000
_cell.angle_alpha   90.00
_cell.angle_beta   90.00
_cell.angle_gamma   90.00
#
_symmetry.space_group_name_H-M   'P 1'
#
loop_
_entity.id
_entity.type
_entity.pdbx_description
1 polymer ?
#
loop_
_entity_poly.entity_id
_entity_poly.type
_entity_poly.pdbx_seq_one_letter_code
_entity_poly.pdbx_strand_id
1 'polypeptide(L)' 'MDMRQPPIMKAISEGAHARAIRRSKDACPYPAKSPERRAWMEGYDGRPWKDGPDCPIADA' A
#
# COMPACT_ATOMS: atom_id res chain seq x y z
N MET A 1 16.40 -17.84 0.05
CA MET A 1 15.08 -17.16 0.11
C MET A 1 15.32 -15.67 0.17
N ASP A 2 15.16 -14.94 -0.93
CA ASP A 2 15.28 -13.48 -0.95
C ASP A 2 13.86 -12.92 -0.69
N MET A 3 13.47 -12.84 0.59
CA MET A 3 12.17 -12.36 1.05
C MET A 3 12.07 -10.83 0.99
N ARG A 4 12.46 -10.23 -0.14
CA ARG A 4 12.07 -8.85 -0.42
C ARG A 4 10.58 -8.89 -0.72
N GLN A 5 9.74 -8.63 0.30
CA GLN A 5 8.35 -8.26 0.08
C GLN A 5 8.32 -7.29 -1.12
N PRO A 6 7.45 -7.51 -2.12
CA PRO A 6 7.38 -6.61 -3.25
C PRO A 6 7.21 -5.19 -2.67
N PRO A 7 8.01 -4.20 -3.11
CA PRO A 7 8.11 -2.88 -2.47
C PRO A 7 6.74 -2.18 -2.29
N ILE A 8 5.76 -2.60 -3.08
CA ILE A 8 4.34 -2.26 -3.01
C ILE A 8 3.67 -2.64 -1.68
N MET A 9 3.83 -3.87 -1.18
CA MET A 9 3.17 -4.30 0.07
C MET A 9 3.71 -3.56 1.29
N LYS A 10 5.01 -3.23 1.27
CA LYS A 10 5.64 -2.40 2.30
C LYS A 10 5.05 -0.98 2.26
N ALA A 11 4.93 -0.39 1.08
CA ALA A 11 4.33 0.93 0.91
C ALA A 11 2.88 0.98 1.40
N ILE A 12 2.05 -0.04 1.12
CA ILE A 12 0.67 -0.16 1.64
C ILE A 12 0.67 -0.16 3.18
N SER A 13 1.53 -0.99 3.79
CA SER A 13 1.63 -1.09 5.25
C SER A 13 2.08 0.24 5.88
N GLU A 14 3.02 0.94 5.25
CA GLU A 14 3.48 2.27 5.69
C GLU A 14 2.38 3.33 5.58
N GLY A 15 1.55 3.29 4.54
CA GLY A 15 0.39 4.17 4.37
C GLY A 15 -0.67 3.96 5.44
N ALA A 16 -1.00 2.70 5.73
CA ALA A 16 -1.93 2.34 6.78
C ALA A 16 -1.43 2.78 8.17
N HIS A 17 -0.12 2.59 8.44
CA HIS A 17 0.50 3.08 9.67
C HIS A 17 0.40 4.61 9.75
N ALA A 18 0.74 5.34 8.69
CA ALA A 18 0.65 6.80 8.66
C ALA A 18 -0.76 7.32 8.99
N ARG A 19 -1.82 6.65 8.49
CA ARG A 19 -3.20 6.93 8.89
C ARG A 19 -3.42 6.71 10.40
N ALA A 20 -2.95 5.57 10.94
CA ALA A 20 -3.11 5.23 12.35
C ALA A 20 -2.47 6.26 13.28
N ILE A 21 -1.31 6.80 12.90
CA ILE A 21 -0.62 7.86 13.66
C ILE A 21 -1.04 9.28 13.28
N ARG A 22 -2.14 9.46 12.52
CA ARG A 22 -2.64 10.77 12.04
C ARG A 22 -1.61 11.60 11.26
N ARG A 23 -0.62 10.96 10.64
CA ARG A 23 0.37 11.63 9.78
C ARG A 23 -0.29 12.05 8.47
N SER A 24 0.06 13.20 7.91
CA SER A 24 -0.54 13.69 6.66
C SER A 24 -0.16 12.84 5.43
N LYS A 25 -1.04 12.82 4.43
CA LYS A 25 -0.78 12.18 3.12
C LYS A 25 0.43 12.78 2.40
N ASP A 26 0.70 14.05 2.61
CA ASP A 26 1.84 14.76 2.02
C ASP A 26 3.19 14.29 2.57
N ALA A 27 3.20 13.58 3.70
CA ALA A 27 4.41 13.01 4.27
C ALA A 27 4.86 11.70 3.59
N CYS A 28 4.19 11.32 2.50
CA CYS A 28 4.54 10.17 1.67
C CYS A 28 5.95 10.37 1.07
N PRO A 29 6.93 9.49 1.37
CA PRO A 29 8.32 9.65 0.95
C PRO A 29 8.56 9.28 -0.53
N TYR A 30 7.55 8.70 -1.19
CA TYR A 30 7.67 8.21 -2.56
C TYR A 30 7.40 9.29 -3.60
N PRO A 31 8.10 9.27 -4.76
CA PRO A 31 7.89 10.21 -5.86
C PRO A 31 6.44 10.19 -6.38
N ALA A 32 5.95 11.34 -6.87
CA ALA A 32 4.57 11.52 -7.32
C ALA A 32 4.07 10.48 -8.34
N LYS A 33 4.97 9.99 -9.21
CA LYS A 33 4.64 9.06 -10.31
C LYS A 33 5.01 7.60 -10.03
N SER A 34 5.48 7.30 -8.81
CA SER A 34 5.93 5.96 -8.46
C SER A 34 4.76 5.04 -8.09
N PRO A 35 4.79 3.77 -8.51
CA PRO A 35 3.78 2.78 -8.09
C PRO A 35 3.74 2.61 -6.56
N GLU A 36 4.86 2.80 -5.87
CA GLU A 36 4.95 2.81 -4.40
C GLU A 36 4.14 3.94 -3.76
N ARG A 37 4.09 5.13 -4.38
CA ARG A 37 3.25 6.22 -3.87
C ARG A 37 1.77 5.86 -3.97
N ARG A 38 1.35 5.23 -5.07
CA ARG A 38 -0.03 4.75 -5.26
C ARG A 38 -0.37 3.70 -4.20
N ALA A 39 0.52 2.74 -3.98
CA ALA A 39 0.38 1.70 -2.96
C ALA A 39 0.31 2.27 -1.53
N TRP A 40 1.13 3.28 -1.22
CA TRP A 40 1.08 3.99 0.05
C TRP A 40 -0.23 4.75 0.25
N MET A 41 -0.72 5.42 -0.80
CA MET A 41 -2.02 6.10 -0.74
C MET A 41 -3.17 5.11 -0.57
N GLU A 42 -3.12 3.94 -1.22
CA GLU A 42 -4.08 2.85 -1.04
C GLU A 42 -4.16 2.40 0.42
N GLY A 43 -3.02 2.13 1.05
CA GLY A 43 -2.96 1.77 2.48
C GLY A 43 -3.46 2.89 3.39
N TYR A 44 -3.12 4.14 3.06
CA TYR A 44 -3.57 5.31 3.82
C TYR A 44 -5.07 5.54 3.71
N ASP A 45 -5.64 5.45 2.51
CA ASP A 45 -7.08 5.61 2.27
C ASP A 45 -7.87 4.39 2.76
N GLY A 46 -7.22 3.24 2.91
CA GLY A 46 -7.86 1.96 3.21
C GLY A 46 -8.78 1.50 2.09
N ARG A 47 -8.50 1.93 0.85
CA ARG A 47 -9.28 1.57 -0.34
C ARG A 47 -8.35 0.92 -1.35
N PRO A 48 -8.56 -0.37 -1.69
CA PRO A 48 -7.81 -0.99 -2.76
C PRO A 48 -8.08 -0.24 -4.07
N TRP A 49 -7.02 0.19 -4.73
CA TRP A 49 -7.00 0.81 -6.03
C TRP A 49 -7.20 -0.27 -7.10
N LYS A 50 -8.39 -0.88 -7.13
CA LYS A 50 -8.94 -1.68 -8.25
C LYS A 50 -8.08 -2.81 -8.86
N ASP A 51 -6.91 -3.11 -8.33
CA ASP A 51 -5.90 -4.04 -8.88
C ASP A 51 -5.28 -4.90 -7.76
N GLY A 52 -6.02 -5.10 -6.66
CA GLY A 52 -5.71 -6.23 -5.80
C GLY A 52 -5.89 -7.48 -6.65
N PRO A 53 -4.91 -8.41 -6.72
CA PRO A 53 -5.12 -9.64 -7.47
C PRO A 53 -6.43 -10.23 -6.95
N ASP A 54 -7.35 -10.50 -7.87
CA ASP A 54 -8.53 -11.32 -7.61
C ASP A 54 -7.99 -12.70 -7.20
N CYS A 55 -7.53 -12.82 -5.96
CA CYS A 55 -7.29 -14.10 -5.35
C CYS A 55 -8.68 -14.70 -5.24
N PRO A 56 -9.00 -15.76 -6.01
CA PRO A 56 -10.25 -16.45 -5.77
C PRO A 56 -10.22 -16.87 -4.30
N ILE A 57 -11.21 -16.42 -3.53
CA ILE A 57 -11.54 -17.05 -2.26
C ILE A 57 -11.84 -18.49 -2.67
N ALA A 58 -10.87 -19.38 -2.43
CA ALA A 58 -11.10 -20.80 -2.58
C ALA A 58 -12.10 -21.14 -1.48
N ASP A 59 -13.37 -21.25 -1.88
CA ASP A 59 -14.44 -21.87 -1.11
C ASP A 59 -13.94 -23.24 -0.63
N ALA A 60 -14.02 -23.47 0.67
CA ALA A 60 -13.60 -24.69 1.34
C ALA A 60 -14.77 -25.67 1.50
#